data_AF-A0A914D6P5-F1
#
_entry.id   AF-A0A914D6P5-F1
#
_cell.length_a   1.000
_cell.length_b   1.000
_cell.length_c   1.000
_cell.angle_alpha   90.00
_cell.angle_beta   90.00
_cell.angle_gamma   90.00
#
_symmetry.space_group_name_H-M   'P 1'
#
loop_
_entity.id
_entity.type
_entity.pdbx_description
1 polymer ?
#
loop_
_entity_poly.entity_id
_entity_poly.type
_entity_poly.pdbx_seq_one_letter_code
_entity_poly.pdbx_strand_id
1 'polypeptide(L)'
;ERPADQPQQPPLEYDPVLCQKSTCKAVLNPLCMVDFRTKIWQCPFCQQRNPFPPHYAAIAEDNRPPELYPQFTTIEYTLKKATTLPPIFLFVVDTCISGDELKALKESLTTALSLLPADAFVGLITFGRMVEVHELNVKGIARSYVFKPVFESHSNHKLFVLPNDDQVIPGRKLFC
;
A
#
# COMPACT_ATOMS: atom_id res chain seq x y z
N GLU A 1 5.89 -8.20 17.57
CA GLU A 1 5.28 -9.28 16.76
C GLU A 1 3.96 -9.65 17.39
N ARG A 2 2.91 -9.91 16.60
CA ARG A 2 1.57 -10.26 17.12
C ARG A 2 1.66 -11.64 17.80
N PRO A 3 1.15 -11.82 19.03
CA PRO A 3 1.12 -13.14 19.66
C PRO A 3 0.35 -14.12 18.78
N ALA A 4 0.97 -15.27 18.46
CA ALA A 4 0.43 -16.26 17.52
C ALA A 4 -0.89 -16.93 17.98
N ASP A 5 -1.28 -16.73 19.24
CA ASP A 5 -2.44 -17.36 19.89
C ASP A 5 -3.75 -16.56 19.79
N GLN A 6 -3.75 -15.40 19.13
CA GLN A 6 -5.00 -14.66 18.91
C GLN A 6 -5.75 -15.24 17.70
N PRO A 7 -7.03 -15.61 17.84
CA PRO A 7 -7.84 -16.10 16.72
C PRO A 7 -7.82 -15.07 15.59
N GLN A 8 -7.35 -15.47 14.41
CA GLN A 8 -7.37 -14.64 13.24
C GLN A 8 -8.82 -14.32 12.88
N GLN A 9 -9.19 -13.06 13.02
CA GLN A 9 -10.50 -12.59 12.62
C GLN A 9 -10.54 -12.45 11.10
N PRO A 10 -11.63 -12.87 10.43
CA PRO A 10 -11.78 -12.61 9.02
C PRO A 10 -11.82 -11.08 8.78
N PRO A 11 -11.22 -10.58 7.69
CA PRO A 11 -11.30 -9.17 7.34
C PRO A 11 -12.76 -8.78 7.06
N LEU A 12 -13.13 -7.58 7.46
CA LEU A 12 -14.48 -7.04 7.27
C LEU A 12 -14.59 -6.40 5.88
N GLU A 13 -15.42 -6.97 5.00
CA GLU A 13 -15.56 -6.52 3.60
C GLU A 13 -16.50 -5.31 3.41
N TYR A 14 -16.40 -4.32 4.28
CA TYR A 14 -17.19 -3.09 4.22
C TYR A 14 -16.42 -1.90 4.81
N ASP A 15 -16.92 -0.70 4.51
CA ASP A 15 -16.28 0.54 4.98
C ASP A 15 -16.49 0.73 6.49
N PRO A 16 -15.46 1.23 7.22
CA PRO A 16 -15.57 1.47 8.65
C PRO A 16 -16.61 2.54 8.98
N VAL A 17 -17.35 2.34 10.08
CA VAL A 17 -18.28 3.35 10.60
C VAL A 17 -17.52 4.45 11.32
N LEU A 18 -17.55 5.66 10.77
CA LEU A 18 -16.82 6.81 11.31
C LEU A 18 -17.71 7.73 12.15
N CYS A 19 -17.12 8.32 13.18
CA CYS A 19 -17.72 9.42 13.92
C CYS A 19 -18.02 10.60 12.97
N GLN A 20 -19.23 11.14 13.05
CA GLN A 20 -19.71 12.20 12.15
C GLN A 20 -19.07 13.55 12.42
N LYS A 21 -18.54 13.78 13.64
CA LYS A 21 -17.81 15.01 13.98
C LYS A 21 -16.58 15.14 13.08
N SER A 22 -16.53 16.22 12.29
CA SER A 22 -15.50 16.48 11.28
C SER A 22 -14.08 16.47 11.85
N THR A 23 -13.90 16.93 13.09
CA THR A 23 -12.61 16.99 13.78
C THR A 23 -12.21 15.71 14.51
N CYS A 24 -13.08 14.67 14.54
CA CYS A 24 -12.81 13.43 15.28
C CYS A 24 -12.56 12.26 14.34
N LYS A 25 -13.54 11.92 13.49
CA LYS A 25 -13.46 10.79 12.53
C LYS A 25 -13.01 9.44 13.12
N ALA A 26 -13.08 9.26 14.44
CA ALA A 26 -12.76 8.00 15.09
C ALA A 26 -13.68 6.88 14.59
N VAL A 27 -13.13 5.67 14.46
CA VAL A 27 -13.83 4.48 13.99
C VAL A 27 -14.64 3.87 15.15
N LEU A 28 -15.83 3.33 14.84
CA LEU A 28 -16.61 2.50 15.76
C LEU A 28 -15.74 1.38 16.32
N ASN A 29 -15.79 1.18 17.63
CA ASN A 29 -14.94 0.22 18.34
C ASN A 29 -15.62 -0.23 19.63
N PRO A 30 -15.10 -1.28 20.31
CA PRO A 30 -15.76 -1.86 21.49
C PRO A 30 -15.89 -0.92 22.70
N LEU A 31 -15.18 0.21 22.72
CA LEU A 31 -15.25 1.21 23.80
C LEU A 31 -16.38 2.23 23.58
N CYS A 32 -17.09 2.16 22.46
CA CYS A 32 -18.23 3.03 22.18
C CYS A 32 -19.43 2.62 23.05
N MET A 33 -20.13 3.58 23.65
CA MET A 33 -21.41 3.30 24.30
C MET A 33 -22.50 3.21 23.24
N VAL A 34 -23.24 2.12 23.21
CA VAL A 34 -24.24 1.84 22.18
C VAL A 34 -25.63 1.76 22.78
N ASP A 35 -26.56 2.52 22.21
CA ASP A 35 -28.00 2.41 22.46
C ASP A 35 -28.63 1.67 21.28
N PHE A 36 -28.93 0.38 21.48
CA PHE A 36 -29.57 -0.49 20.48
C PHE A 36 -31.02 -0.11 20.18
N ARG A 37 -31.72 0.56 21.12
CA ARG A 37 -33.13 0.95 20.93
C ARG A 37 -33.24 2.14 19.99
N THR A 38 -32.43 3.16 20.20
CA THR A 38 -32.41 4.35 19.33
C THR A 38 -31.45 4.22 18.15
N LYS A 39 -30.64 3.14 18.12
CA LYS A 39 -29.63 2.86 17.09
C LYS A 39 -28.61 4.00 16.97
N ILE A 40 -28.11 4.44 18.12
CA ILE A 40 -27.11 5.51 18.26
C ILE A 40 -25.91 4.95 19.03
N TRP A 41 -24.72 5.41 18.68
CA TRP A 41 -23.50 5.15 19.44
C TRP A 41 -22.81 6.46 19.82
N GLN A 42 -22.17 6.46 20.99
CA GLN A 42 -21.43 7.59 21.52
C GLN A 42 -19.94 7.32 21.40
N CYS A 43 -19.23 8.22 20.71
CA CYS A 43 -17.80 8.12 20.49
C CYS A 43 -17.03 8.33 21.80
N PRO A 44 -16.11 7.42 22.18
CA PRO A 44 -15.38 7.53 23.45
C PRO A 44 -14.41 8.72 23.48
N PHE A 45 -13.97 9.21 22.31
CA PHE A 45 -12.99 10.29 22.21
C PHE A 45 -13.59 11.69 22.31
N CYS A 46 -14.70 11.93 21.61
CA CYS A 46 -15.30 13.28 21.50
C CYS A 46 -16.71 13.37 22.09
N GLN A 47 -17.24 12.27 22.62
CA GLN A 47 -18.59 12.18 23.20
C GLN A 47 -19.73 12.52 22.23
N GLN A 48 -19.44 12.63 20.93
CA GLN A 48 -20.44 12.81 19.89
C GLN A 48 -21.35 11.59 19.81
N ARG A 49 -22.66 11.84 19.76
CA ARG A 49 -23.66 10.82 19.43
C ARG A 49 -23.80 10.72 17.91
N ASN A 50 -23.69 9.51 17.39
CA ASN A 50 -23.71 9.20 15.97
C ASN A 50 -24.81 8.16 15.72
N PRO A 51 -25.71 8.36 14.75
CA PRO A 51 -26.62 7.31 14.33
C PRO A 51 -25.85 6.20 13.60
N PHE A 52 -26.32 4.96 13.71
CA PHE A 52 -25.81 3.88 12.86
C PHE A 52 -26.22 4.07 11.40
N PRO A 53 -25.37 3.68 10.44
CA PRO A 53 -25.71 3.69 9.02
C PRO A 53 -26.76 2.61 8.69
N PRO A 54 -27.43 2.69 7.52
CA PRO A 54 -28.54 1.81 7.17
C PRO A 54 -28.21 0.31 7.16
N HIS A 55 -26.97 -0.09 6.86
CA HIS A 55 -26.55 -1.49 6.88
C HIS A 55 -26.54 -2.10 8.30
N TYR A 56 -26.51 -1.26 9.34
CA TYR A 56 -26.68 -1.66 10.74
C TYR A 56 -28.14 -1.54 11.22
N ALA A 57 -29.13 -1.50 10.33
CA ALA A 57 -30.53 -1.39 10.71
C ALA A 57 -31.03 -2.53 11.61
N ALA A 58 -30.44 -3.72 11.51
CA ALA A 58 -30.77 -4.89 12.32
C ALA A 58 -29.89 -5.06 13.58
N ILE A 59 -29.12 -4.03 13.96
CA ILE A 59 -28.25 -4.09 15.13
C ILE A 59 -29.07 -4.28 16.41
N ALA A 60 -28.67 -5.25 17.22
CA ALA A 60 -29.30 -5.58 18.49
C ALA A 60 -28.26 -6.16 19.46
N GLU A 61 -28.67 -6.40 20.72
CA GLU A 61 -27.76 -6.88 21.75
C GLU A 61 -27.26 -8.30 21.49
N ASP A 62 -28.09 -9.13 20.88
CA ASP A 62 -27.83 -10.48 20.38
C ASP A 62 -27.21 -10.50 18.97
N ASN A 63 -27.39 -9.43 18.20
CA ASN A 63 -26.87 -9.26 16.84
C ASN A 63 -25.92 -8.05 16.75
N ARG A 64 -24.75 -8.16 17.38
CA ARG A 64 -23.74 -7.09 17.43
C ARG A 64 -22.76 -7.20 16.25
N PRO A 65 -22.34 -6.08 15.67
CA PRO A 65 -21.22 -6.06 14.73
C PRO A 65 -19.94 -6.64 15.33
N PRO A 66 -19.08 -7.27 14.51
CA PRO A 66 -17.69 -7.58 14.82
C PRO A 66 -16.96 -6.46 15.58
N GLU A 67 -17.16 -5.20 15.18
CA GLU A 67 -16.51 -4.02 15.74
C GLU A 67 -16.84 -3.72 17.20
N LEU A 68 -17.92 -4.29 17.74
CA LEU A 68 -18.38 -4.03 19.10
C LEU A 68 -18.07 -5.16 20.07
N TYR A 69 -17.51 -6.26 19.59
CA TYR A 69 -17.11 -7.35 20.47
C TYR A 69 -15.83 -6.98 21.25
N PRO A 70 -15.81 -7.10 22.59
CA PRO A 70 -14.64 -6.75 23.40
C PRO A 70 -13.38 -7.53 23.05
N GLN A 71 -13.51 -8.75 22.51
CA GLN A 71 -12.38 -9.54 22.02
C GLN A 71 -11.76 -9.00 20.73
N PHE A 72 -12.45 -8.11 20.02
CA PHE A 72 -12.11 -7.63 18.68
C PHE A 72 -11.69 -6.15 18.74
N THR A 73 -10.66 -5.87 19.55
CA THR A 73 -10.11 -4.51 19.70
C THR A 73 -9.27 -4.07 18.51
N THR A 74 -8.73 -5.03 17.74
CA THR A 74 -7.97 -4.79 16.51
C THR A 74 -8.62 -5.56 15.38
N ILE A 75 -9.14 -4.83 14.41
CA ILE A 75 -9.86 -5.40 13.26
C ILE A 75 -9.33 -4.79 11.96
N GLU A 76 -9.47 -5.54 10.88
CA GLU A 76 -9.06 -5.13 9.55
C GLU A 76 -10.28 -4.95 8.64
N TYR A 77 -10.31 -3.85 7.91
CA TYR A 77 -11.37 -3.54 6.95
C TYR A 77 -10.81 -3.61 5.54
N THR A 78 -11.51 -4.30 4.65
CA THR A 78 -11.20 -4.34 3.22
C THR A 78 -12.11 -3.35 2.49
N LEU A 79 -11.55 -2.21 2.11
CA LEU A 79 -12.28 -1.14 1.43
C LEU A 79 -12.52 -1.50 -0.04
N LYS A 80 -13.79 -1.59 -0.44
CA LYS A 80 -14.18 -1.97 -1.83
C LYS A 80 -13.86 -0.92 -2.89
N LYS A 81 -13.63 0.34 -2.48
CA LYS A 81 -13.45 1.49 -3.39
C LYS A 81 -12.01 2.00 -3.49
N ALA A 82 -11.05 1.35 -2.83
CA ALA A 82 -9.66 1.74 -2.98
C ALA A 82 -9.15 1.30 -4.36
N THR A 83 -8.78 2.25 -5.22
CA THR A 83 -8.02 1.95 -6.43
C THR A 83 -6.66 1.41 -6.00
N THR A 84 -6.46 0.11 -6.11
CA THR A 84 -5.16 -0.51 -5.84
C THR A 84 -4.28 -0.35 -7.07
N LEU A 85 -3.27 0.52 -6.98
CA LEU A 85 -2.21 0.53 -7.98
C LEU A 85 -1.31 -0.69 -7.75
N PRO A 86 -0.83 -1.34 -8.82
CA PRO A 86 0.13 -2.42 -8.68
C PRO A 86 1.41 -1.90 -8.01
N PRO A 87 2.13 -2.77 -7.26
CA PRO A 87 3.34 -2.38 -6.57
C PRO A 87 4.47 -2.05 -7.56
N ILE A 88 5.33 -1.11 -7.17
CA ILE A 88 6.49 -0.68 -7.96
C ILE A 88 7.77 -1.10 -7.23
N PHE A 89 8.63 -1.86 -7.90
CA PHE A 89 9.94 -2.28 -7.41
C PHE A 89 11.03 -1.64 -8.27
N LEU A 90 11.80 -0.74 -7.65
CA LEU A 90 12.95 -0.09 -8.30
C LEU A 90 14.24 -0.68 -7.76
N PHE A 91 14.97 -1.41 -8.59
CA PHE A 91 16.28 -1.95 -8.24
C PHE A 91 17.35 -0.91 -8.53
N VAL A 92 18.04 -0.44 -7.49
CA VAL A 92 19.14 0.52 -7.59
C VAL A 92 20.43 -0.22 -7.22
N VAL A 93 21.29 -0.45 -8.20
CA VAL A 93 22.40 -1.40 -8.11
C VAL A 93 23.74 -0.69 -8.25
N ASP A 94 24.60 -0.83 -7.24
CA ASP A 94 26.00 -0.42 -7.34
C ASP A 94 26.79 -1.41 -8.20
N THR A 95 27.58 -0.87 -9.12
CA THR A 95 28.47 -1.63 -10.00
C THR A 95 29.94 -1.49 -9.61
N CYS A 96 30.27 -0.66 -8.60
CA CYS A 96 31.62 -0.46 -8.06
C CYS A 96 32.05 -1.58 -7.08
N ILE A 97 31.68 -2.83 -7.38
CA ILE A 97 31.99 -4.01 -6.57
C ILE A 97 32.78 -5.03 -7.38
N SER A 98 33.33 -6.05 -6.72
CA SER A 98 34.08 -7.09 -7.42
C SER A 98 33.18 -7.92 -8.36
N GLY A 99 33.78 -8.56 -9.37
CA GLY A 99 33.03 -9.34 -10.36
C GLY A 99 32.26 -10.52 -9.75
N ASP A 100 32.84 -11.16 -8.72
CA ASP A 100 32.21 -12.29 -8.02
C ASP A 100 31.02 -11.84 -7.19
N GLU A 101 31.13 -10.71 -6.47
CA GLU A 101 30.02 -10.11 -5.74
C GLU A 101 28.91 -9.64 -6.68
N LEU A 102 29.26 -9.02 -7.80
CA LEU A 102 28.29 -8.60 -8.81
C LEU A 102 27.55 -9.78 -9.42
N LYS A 103 28.23 -10.93 -9.61
CA LYS A 103 27.59 -12.17 -10.06
C LYS A 103 26.60 -12.69 -9.03
N ALA A 104 27.00 -12.78 -7.77
CA ALA A 104 26.11 -13.19 -6.68
C ALA A 104 24.90 -12.25 -6.52
N LEU A 105 25.11 -10.95 -6.72
CA LEU A 105 24.03 -9.95 -6.69
C LEU A 105 23.05 -10.15 -7.84
N LYS A 106 23.54 -10.43 -9.06
CA LYS A 106 22.67 -10.74 -10.22
C LYS A 106 21.81 -11.97 -9.98
N GLU A 107 22.38 -13.03 -9.40
CA GLU A 107 21.64 -14.26 -9.05
C GLU A 107 20.56 -13.97 -8.00
N SER A 108 20.89 -13.16 -6.99
CA SER A 108 19.95 -12.72 -5.96
C SER A 108 18.81 -11.87 -6.53
N LEU A 109 19.13 -10.90 -7.41
CA LEU A 109 18.14 -10.07 -8.09
C LEU A 109 17.22 -10.90 -9.00
N THR A 110 17.77 -11.88 -9.71
CA THR A 110 17.00 -12.79 -10.55
C THR A 110 16.00 -13.60 -9.73
N THR A 111 16.42 -14.05 -8.53
CA THR A 111 15.54 -14.73 -7.58
C THR A 111 14.47 -13.80 -7.03
N ALA A 112 14.82 -12.56 -6.66
CA ALA A 112 13.84 -11.60 -6.19
C ALA A 112 12.77 -11.31 -7.26
N LEU A 113 13.17 -11.15 -8.53
CA LEU A 113 12.26 -10.92 -9.66
C LEU A 113 11.27 -12.06 -9.88
N SER A 114 11.64 -13.31 -9.61
CA SER A 114 10.73 -14.46 -9.75
C SER A 114 9.68 -14.55 -8.64
N LEU A 115 9.92 -13.87 -7.51
CA LEU A 115 8.98 -13.79 -6.37
C LEU A 115 8.00 -12.62 -6.49
N LEU A 116 8.21 -11.70 -7.43
CA LEU A 116 7.35 -10.53 -7.58
C LEU A 116 5.98 -10.89 -8.15
N PRO A 117 4.92 -10.17 -7.74
CA PRO A 117 3.61 -10.27 -8.38
C PRO A 117 3.68 -10.04 -9.89
N ALA A 118 2.87 -10.75 -10.66
CA ALA A 118 2.90 -10.69 -12.12
C ALA A 118 2.46 -9.33 -12.71
N ASP A 119 1.73 -8.54 -11.93
CA ASP A 119 1.24 -7.20 -12.25
C ASP A 119 2.15 -6.08 -11.72
N ALA A 120 3.21 -6.42 -10.98
CA ALA A 120 4.14 -5.45 -10.43
C ALA A 120 4.93 -4.72 -11.52
N PHE A 121 5.18 -3.43 -11.30
CA PHE A 121 6.10 -2.65 -12.12
C PHE A 121 7.52 -2.81 -11.61
N VAL A 122 8.46 -2.99 -12.53
CA VAL A 122 9.88 -3.16 -12.23
C VAL A 122 10.70 -2.14 -12.99
N GLY A 123 11.60 -1.45 -12.30
CA GLY A 123 12.60 -0.57 -12.88
C GLY A 123 14.01 -0.96 -12.44
N LEU A 124 15.01 -0.58 -13.23
CA LEU A 124 16.42 -0.83 -12.94
C LEU A 124 17.24 0.45 -13.13
N ILE A 125 18.01 0.80 -12.11
CA ILE A 125 19.03 1.85 -12.15
C ILE A 125 20.35 1.20 -11.73
N THR A 126 21.39 1.38 -12.53
CA THR A 126 22.74 0.98 -12.12
C THR A 126 23.59 2.22 -11.93
N PHE A 127 24.45 2.22 -10.92
CA PHE A 127 25.36 3.34 -10.69
C PHE A 127 26.78 2.86 -10.47
N GLY A 128 27.72 3.71 -10.84
CA GLY A 128 29.14 3.56 -10.57
C GLY A 128 29.81 4.91 -10.75
N ARG A 129 30.63 5.07 -11.79
CA ARG A 129 31.11 6.42 -12.20
C ARG A 129 29.99 7.29 -12.77
N MET A 130 29.02 6.68 -13.44
CA MET A 130 27.83 7.30 -14.01
C MET A 130 26.59 6.62 -13.45
N VAL A 131 25.45 7.29 -13.53
CA VAL A 131 24.14 6.70 -13.20
C VAL A 131 23.44 6.35 -14.51
N GLU A 132 22.98 5.12 -14.64
CA GLU A 132 22.29 4.63 -15.83
C GLU A 132 20.87 4.19 -15.45
N VAL A 133 19.87 4.79 -16.11
CA VAL A 133 18.47 4.43 -15.97
C VAL A 133 18.08 3.56 -17.17
N HIS A 134 17.67 2.32 -16.91
CA HIS A 134 17.49 1.30 -17.96
C HIS A 134 16.07 1.28 -18.52
N GLU A 135 15.94 1.34 -19.84
CA GLU A 135 14.67 1.20 -20.54
C GLU A 135 14.40 -0.27 -20.85
N LEU A 136 13.50 -0.90 -20.09
CA LEU A 136 13.30 -2.35 -20.12
C LEU A 136 12.32 -2.83 -21.22
N ASN A 137 11.52 -1.93 -21.80
CA ASN A 137 10.48 -2.29 -22.78
C ASN A 137 10.95 -2.21 -24.26
N VAL A 138 12.26 -2.25 -24.51
CA VAL A 138 12.82 -2.14 -25.86
C VAL A 138 13.13 -3.53 -26.41
N LYS A 139 12.54 -3.88 -27.56
CA LYS A 139 12.83 -5.14 -28.25
C LYS A 139 14.10 -5.00 -29.11
N GLY A 140 15.06 -5.90 -28.89
CA GLY A 140 16.24 -6.08 -29.75
C GLY A 140 17.48 -5.24 -29.40
N ILE A 141 17.33 -4.09 -28.73
CA ILE A 141 18.46 -3.25 -28.30
C ILE A 141 18.18 -2.74 -26.88
N ALA A 142 19.09 -3.00 -25.94
CA ALA A 142 19.03 -2.38 -24.62
C ALA A 142 19.35 -0.89 -24.72
N ARG A 143 18.49 -0.04 -24.15
CA ARG A 143 18.70 1.42 -24.07
C ARG A 143 18.77 1.86 -22.62
N SER A 144 19.62 2.84 -22.35
CA SER A 144 19.71 3.47 -21.04
C SER A 144 19.98 4.97 -21.17
N TYR A 145 19.51 5.72 -20.19
CA TYR A 145 19.78 7.15 -20.04
C TYR A 145 20.93 7.30 -19.04
N VAL A 146 22.02 7.92 -19.49
CA VAL A 146 23.24 8.06 -18.69
C VAL A 146 23.35 9.47 -18.13
N PHE A 147 23.42 9.57 -16.82
CA PHE A 147 23.54 10.83 -16.09
C PHE A 147 24.91 10.92 -15.43
N LYS A 148 25.53 12.09 -15.54
CA LYS A 148 26.73 12.41 -14.76
C LYS A 148 26.29 12.78 -13.35
N PRO A 149 26.74 12.08 -12.29
CA PRO A 149 26.42 12.47 -10.93
C PRO A 149 27.01 13.86 -10.67
N VAL A 150 26.15 14.80 -10.30
CA VAL A 150 26.53 16.14 -9.85
C VAL A 150 26.30 16.16 -8.34
N PHE A 151 27.30 16.58 -7.57
CA PHE A 151 27.11 16.80 -6.14
C PHE A 151 26.15 17.97 -5.97
N GLU A 152 24.89 17.68 -5.68
CA GLU A 152 23.86 18.71 -5.47
C GLU A 152 23.42 18.67 -4.01
N SER A 153 23.98 19.57 -3.19
CA SER A 153 23.42 19.91 -1.89
C SER A 153 22.20 20.79 -2.14
N HIS A 154 21.01 20.21 -2.24
CA HIS A 154 19.72 20.75 -1.76
C HIS A 154 18.54 19.98 -2.38
N SER A 155 17.85 19.25 -1.50
CA SER A 155 16.41 18.95 -1.47
C SER A 155 15.53 19.49 -2.61
N ASN A 156 15.56 18.84 -3.77
CA ASN A 156 14.46 18.83 -4.75
C ASN A 156 14.43 17.47 -5.43
N HIS A 157 13.85 16.47 -4.75
CA HIS A 157 13.59 15.16 -5.33
C HIS A 157 12.54 15.28 -6.43
N LYS A 158 12.96 15.57 -7.67
CA LYS A 158 12.15 15.29 -8.85
C LYS A 158 12.23 13.80 -9.12
N LEU A 159 11.20 13.08 -8.73
CA LEU A 159 10.91 11.78 -9.34
C LEU A 159 10.71 12.08 -10.83
N PHE A 160 11.66 11.67 -11.67
CA PHE A 160 11.53 11.82 -13.12
C PHE A 160 10.45 10.85 -13.60
N VAL A 161 9.21 11.30 -13.63
CA VAL A 161 8.14 10.65 -14.39
C VAL A 161 8.34 11.10 -15.83
N LEU A 162 8.77 10.21 -16.72
CA LEU A 162 8.79 10.51 -18.14
C LEU A 162 7.35 10.85 -18.58
N PRO A 163 7.14 11.96 -19.31
CA PRO A 163 5.81 12.31 -19.81
C PRO A 163 5.48 11.35 -20.95
N ASN A 164 4.71 10.31 -20.67
CA ASN A 164 4.05 9.57 -21.74
C ASN A 164 2.69 10.22 -22.00
N ASP A 165 2.68 11.10 -22.99
CA ASP A 165 1.52 11.25 -23.86
C ASP A 165 1.13 9.85 -24.38
N ASP A 166 -0.14 9.51 -24.16
CA ASP A 166 -0.95 8.57 -24.94
C ASP A 166 -0.24 7.40 -25.63
N GLN A 167 0.05 6.33 -24.87
CA GLN A 167 -0.16 4.97 -25.38
C GLN A 167 -0.23 3.92 -24.25
N VAL A 168 -1.47 3.71 -23.79
CA VAL A 168 -1.83 2.54 -22.99
C VAL A 168 -1.85 1.31 -23.90
N ILE A 169 -0.72 0.61 -24.01
CA ILE A 169 -0.66 -0.72 -24.64
C ILE A 169 -1.04 -1.78 -23.57
N PRO A 170 -1.96 -2.73 -23.86
CA PRO A 170 -2.38 -3.75 -22.91
C PRO A 170 -1.38 -4.92 -22.86
N GLY A 171 -1.02 -5.37 -21.65
CA GLY A 171 -0.17 -6.53 -21.41
C GLY A 171 1.27 -6.16 -21.03
N ARG A 172 1.51 -6.07 -19.72
CA ARG A 172 2.80 -5.80 -19.06
C ARG A 172 3.47 -4.48 -19.47
N LYS A 173 3.08 -3.41 -18.80
CA LYS A 173 3.77 -2.11 -18.91
C LYS A 173 4.96 -2.12 -17.96
N LEU A 174 6.16 -2.37 -18.45
CA LEU A 174 7.36 -2.00 -17.70
C LEU A 174 7.51 -0.48 -17.79
N PHE A 175 7.46 0.21 -16.65
CA PHE A 175 7.66 1.65 -16.57
C PHE A 175 9.13 1.96 -16.20
N CYS A 176 9.70 2.93 -16.93
CA CYS A 176 10.68 3.89 -16.42
C CYS A 176 9.89 5.08 -15.87
#